data_AF-A0A6N6PH79-F1
#
_entry.id   AF-A0A6N6PH79-F1
#
_cell.length_a   1.000
_cell.length_b   1.000
_cell.length_c   1.000
_cell.angle_alpha   90.00
_cell.angle_beta   90.00
_cell.angle_gamma   90.00
#
_symmetry.space_group_name_H-M   'P 1'
#
loop_
_entity.id
_entity.type
_entity.pdbx_description
1 polymer ?
#
loop_
_entity_poly.entity_id
_entity_poly.type
_entity_poly.pdbx_seq_one_letter_code
_entity_poly.pdbx_strand_id
1 'polypeptide(L)'
;MGISILCGALFLIVKLAYEWPQKFEHFGAFIKKDAIAKYEPYLGNAHLKEKKLAPRVEISGHLHEVEIDATAADKEKLDVFLKEHDLTSAPDAHDAKLQLVKGHHLTPGVVEHLEKVPGVKLIAFEVALDPVNADPTNPESDKPHFWYKGATEKIGKIQRQDVESWSAFAPKHSPYFAVYFTITGLHGLHVLAGVLIMLYFWLPIEGGANMFKRNPEHLANRVEVVGLFWHFVDLVWIFVFPIFYLL
;
A
#
# COMPACT_ATOMS: atom_id res chain seq x y z
N MET A 1 -1.03 -13.04 30.19
CA MET A 1 0.21 -12.80 29.41
C MET A 1 0.19 -13.58 28.08
N GLY A 2 -0.11 -14.89 28.04
CA GLY A 2 -0.24 -15.63 26.76
C GLY A 2 -1.27 -15.06 25.76
N ILE A 3 -2.46 -14.63 26.23
CA ILE A 3 -3.47 -13.99 25.37
C ILE A 3 -2.94 -12.67 24.76
N SER A 4 -2.29 -11.83 25.56
CA SER A 4 -1.72 -10.55 25.10
C SER A 4 -0.64 -10.75 24.04
N ILE A 5 0.23 -11.76 24.21
CA ILE A 5 1.25 -12.14 23.22
C ILE A 5 0.57 -12.59 21.92
N LEU A 6 -0.47 -13.42 22.00
CA LEU A 6 -1.21 -13.89 20.83
C LEU A 6 -1.90 -12.74 20.10
N CYS A 7 -2.56 -11.83 20.83
CA CYS A 7 -3.18 -10.64 20.24
C CYS A 7 -2.16 -9.72 19.57
N GLY A 8 -1.01 -9.48 20.21
CA GLY A 8 0.09 -8.69 19.62
C GLY A 8 0.69 -9.34 18.38
N ALA A 9 0.92 -10.65 18.40
CA ALA A 9 1.41 -11.40 17.25
C ALA A 9 0.40 -11.40 16.10
N LEU A 10 -0.89 -11.60 16.38
CA LEU A 10 -1.95 -11.52 15.39
C LEU A 10 -2.01 -10.13 14.75
N PHE A 11 -1.94 -9.07 15.57
CA PHE A 11 -1.89 -7.69 15.08
C PHE A 11 -0.71 -7.47 14.14
N LEU A 12 0.49 -7.93 14.51
CA LEU A 12 1.69 -7.81 13.67
C LEU A 12 1.56 -8.62 12.38
N ILE A 13 0.97 -9.81 12.41
CA ILE A 13 0.74 -10.62 11.19
C ILE A 13 -0.23 -9.89 10.26
N VAL A 14 -1.38 -9.44 10.76
CA VAL A 14 -2.35 -8.70 9.94
C VAL A 14 -1.73 -7.44 9.37
N LYS A 15 -0.97 -6.68 10.17
CA LYS A 15 -0.32 -5.47 9.70
C LYS A 15 0.78 -5.75 8.69
N LEU A 16 1.74 -6.61 9.00
CA LEU A 16 2.93 -6.81 8.17
C LEU A 16 2.68 -7.68 6.94
N ALA A 17 1.86 -8.72 7.05
CA ALA A 17 1.64 -9.66 5.95
C ALA A 17 0.41 -9.34 5.09
N TYR A 18 -0.58 -8.62 5.62
CA TYR A 18 -1.81 -8.31 4.88
C TYR A 18 -1.94 -6.83 4.54
N GLU A 19 -2.02 -5.94 5.54
CA GLU A 19 -2.30 -4.52 5.28
C GLU A 19 -1.14 -3.81 4.59
N TRP A 20 0.11 -4.04 5.01
CA TRP A 20 1.25 -3.29 4.51
C TRP A 20 1.55 -3.58 3.03
N PRO A 21 1.62 -4.84 2.56
CA PRO A 21 1.85 -5.14 1.15
C PRO A 21 0.79 -4.53 0.24
N GLN A 22 -0.49 -4.59 0.64
CA GLN A 22 -1.61 -4.04 -0.12
C GLN A 22 -1.50 -2.52 -0.37
N LYS A 23 -0.87 -1.76 0.54
CA LYS A 23 -0.65 -0.32 0.33
C LYS A 23 0.32 -0.03 -0.81
N PHE A 24 1.25 -0.94 -1.08
CA PHE A 24 2.20 -0.79 -2.18
C PHE A 24 1.68 -1.31 -3.52
N GLU A 25 0.53 -1.97 -3.54
CA GLU A 25 -0.14 -2.45 -4.74
C GLU A 25 -1.12 -1.42 -5.34
N HIS A 26 -1.47 -0.39 -4.58
CA HIS A 26 -2.25 0.74 -5.09
C HIS A 26 -1.39 1.65 -5.96
N PHE A 27 -1.95 2.04 -7.11
CA PHE A 27 -1.35 2.92 -8.10
C PHE A 27 -2.17 4.22 -8.18
N GLY A 28 -1.51 5.35 -7.99
CA GLY A 28 -2.07 6.68 -8.21
C GLY A 28 -1.34 7.39 -9.35
N ALA A 29 -2.08 7.82 -10.37
CA ALA A 29 -1.54 8.62 -11.49
C ALA A 29 -2.09 10.05 -11.48
N PHE A 30 -1.21 11.02 -11.31
CA PHE A 30 -1.52 12.45 -11.42
C PHE A 30 -1.49 12.89 -12.87
N ILE A 31 -2.61 13.42 -13.36
CA ILE A 31 -2.78 13.83 -14.75
C ILE A 31 -2.38 15.30 -14.90
N LYS A 32 -1.65 15.61 -15.98
CA LYS A 32 -1.29 17.00 -16.29
C LYS A 32 -2.52 17.84 -16.59
N LYS A 33 -2.46 19.14 -16.27
CA LYS A 33 -3.58 20.08 -16.38
C LYS A 33 -4.19 20.19 -17.79
N ASP A 34 -3.37 20.03 -18.82
CA ASP A 34 -3.77 20.04 -20.24
C ASP A 34 -4.54 18.77 -20.65
N ALA A 35 -4.23 17.63 -20.02
CA ALA A 35 -4.84 16.34 -20.33
C ALA A 35 -6.09 16.03 -19.46
N ILE A 36 -6.40 16.82 -18.43
CA ILE A 36 -7.56 16.58 -17.53
C ILE A 36 -8.87 16.39 -18.31
N ALA A 37 -9.10 17.16 -19.37
CA ALA A 37 -10.32 17.07 -20.17
C ALA A 37 -10.49 15.71 -20.88
N LYS A 38 -9.38 15.05 -21.22
CA LYS A 38 -9.38 13.73 -21.88
C LYS A 38 -9.80 12.62 -20.92
N TYR A 39 -9.46 12.75 -19.64
CA TYR A 39 -9.73 11.76 -18.61
C TYR A 39 -10.92 12.13 -17.71
N GLU A 40 -11.75 13.09 -18.13
CA GLU A 40 -12.99 13.45 -17.44
C GLU A 40 -13.83 12.22 -17.07
N PRO A 41 -14.05 11.23 -17.96
CA PRO A 41 -14.87 10.06 -17.64
C PRO A 41 -14.41 9.24 -16.41
N TYR A 42 -13.15 9.40 -16.00
CA TYR A 42 -12.57 8.76 -14.82
C TYR A 42 -12.44 9.71 -13.61
N LEU A 43 -12.50 11.03 -13.84
CA LEU A 43 -12.30 12.07 -12.83
C LEU A 43 -13.63 12.67 -12.33
N GLY A 44 -14.65 12.77 -13.19
CA GLY A 44 -15.97 13.34 -12.87
C GLY A 44 -15.92 14.77 -12.34
N ASN A 45 -14.97 15.57 -12.79
CA ASN A 45 -14.80 16.96 -12.38
C ASN A 45 -16.01 17.85 -12.70
N ALA A 46 -16.78 17.52 -13.75
CA ALA A 46 -18.04 18.20 -14.05
C ALA A 46 -19.06 18.04 -12.92
N HIS A 47 -19.28 16.80 -12.47
CA HIS A 47 -20.16 16.47 -11.34
C HIS A 47 -19.69 17.10 -10.02
N LEU A 48 -18.38 17.05 -9.74
CA LEU A 48 -17.81 17.67 -8.54
C LEU A 48 -17.98 19.19 -8.53
N LYS A 49 -17.85 19.83 -9.69
CA LYS A 49 -18.08 21.28 -9.83
C LYS A 49 -19.52 21.67 -9.53
N GLU A 50 -20.50 20.87 -9.98
CA GLU A 50 -21.92 21.08 -9.63
C GLU A 50 -22.16 20.98 -8.12
N LYS A 51 -21.46 20.06 -7.45
CA LYS A 51 -21.51 19.88 -6.00
C LYS A 51 -20.62 20.82 -5.19
N LYS A 52 -19.90 21.76 -5.84
CA LYS A 52 -18.92 22.67 -5.22
C LYS A 52 -17.80 21.94 -4.46
N LEU A 53 -17.44 20.74 -4.91
CA LEU A 53 -16.33 19.95 -4.38
C LEU A 53 -15.03 20.29 -5.13
N ALA A 54 -13.88 19.97 -4.51
CA ALA A 54 -12.59 20.16 -5.14
C ALA A 54 -12.42 19.24 -6.37
N PRO A 55 -11.77 19.70 -7.45
CA PRO A 55 -11.53 18.87 -8.62
C PRO A 55 -10.52 17.76 -8.33
N ARG A 56 -10.76 16.58 -8.88
CA ARG A 56 -9.83 15.45 -8.87
C ARG A 56 -8.83 15.58 -10.01
N VAL A 57 -7.57 15.32 -9.67
CA VAL A 57 -6.43 15.33 -10.61
C VAL A 57 -5.70 13.99 -10.65
N GLU A 58 -6.13 13.05 -9.80
CA GLU A 58 -5.55 11.72 -9.64
C GLU A 58 -6.55 10.65 -10.09
N ILE A 59 -6.05 9.68 -10.85
CA ILE A 59 -6.75 8.44 -11.15
C ILE A 59 -6.08 7.34 -10.32
N SER A 60 -6.82 6.77 -9.37
CA SER A 60 -6.34 5.71 -8.49
C SER A 60 -6.95 4.36 -8.83
N GLY A 61 -6.21 3.30 -8.49
CA GLY A 61 -6.68 1.93 -8.60
C GLY A 61 -5.54 0.93 -8.48
N HIS A 62 -5.73 -0.25 -9.05
CA HIS A 62 -4.73 -1.30 -9.13
C HIS A 62 -4.21 -1.42 -10.55
N LEU A 63 -2.89 -1.53 -10.68
CA LEU A 63 -2.30 -1.70 -11.99
C LEU A 63 -2.60 -3.11 -12.51
N HIS A 64 -3.29 -3.17 -13.65
CA HIS A 64 -3.69 -4.41 -14.30
C HIS A 64 -2.67 -4.82 -15.36
N GLU A 65 -2.37 -3.90 -16.28
CA GLU A 65 -1.40 -4.12 -17.36
C GLU A 65 -0.58 -2.86 -17.63
N VAL A 66 0.59 -3.06 -18.24
CA VAL A 66 1.47 -1.98 -18.69
C VAL A 66 1.90 -2.24 -20.12
N GLU A 67 1.74 -1.22 -20.96
CA GLU A 67 2.25 -1.22 -22.32
C GLU A 67 3.61 -0.53 -22.37
N ILE A 68 4.63 -1.27 -22.83
CA ILE A 68 5.97 -0.74 -23.07
C ILE A 68 6.36 -0.79 -24.54
N ASP A 69 7.08 0.23 -24.99
CA ASP A 69 7.88 0.20 -26.21
C ASP A 69 9.25 -0.41 -25.88
N ALA A 70 9.50 -1.62 -26.40
CA ALA A 70 10.76 -2.34 -26.23
C ALA A 70 11.62 -2.37 -27.51
N THR A 71 11.29 -1.56 -28.52
CA THR A 71 11.97 -1.60 -29.83
C THR A 71 13.47 -1.29 -29.74
N ALA A 72 13.86 -0.45 -28.78
CA ALA A 72 15.25 -0.08 -28.52
C ALA A 72 15.82 -0.72 -27.25
N ALA A 73 15.10 -1.65 -26.62
CA ALA A 73 15.47 -2.23 -25.35
C ALA A 73 16.57 -3.28 -25.48
N ASP A 74 17.43 -3.36 -24.47
CA ASP A 74 18.38 -4.44 -24.29
C ASP A 74 17.60 -5.72 -23.95
N LYS A 75 17.38 -6.58 -24.96
CA LYS A 75 16.56 -7.80 -24.86
C LYS A 75 17.04 -8.75 -23.76
N GLU A 76 18.35 -8.86 -23.56
CA GLU A 76 18.90 -9.76 -22.52
C GLU A 76 18.55 -9.27 -21.12
N LYS A 77 18.67 -7.96 -20.87
CA LYS A 77 18.29 -7.38 -19.58
C LYS A 77 16.78 -7.39 -19.36
N LEU A 78 16.00 -7.18 -20.42
CA LEU A 78 14.55 -7.27 -20.35
C LEU A 78 14.13 -8.69 -19.99
N ASP A 79 14.66 -9.71 -20.65
CA ASP A 79 14.33 -11.11 -20.36
C ASP A 79 14.72 -11.53 -18.94
N VAL A 80 15.87 -11.07 -18.45
CA VAL A 80 16.29 -11.27 -17.04
C VAL A 80 15.29 -10.61 -16.09
N PHE A 81 14.89 -9.37 -16.36
CA PHE A 81 13.93 -8.63 -15.54
C PHE A 81 12.55 -9.29 -15.53
N LEU A 82 12.07 -9.75 -16.69
CA LEU A 82 10.80 -10.45 -16.82
C LEU A 82 10.80 -11.75 -16.01
N LYS A 83 11.91 -12.51 -16.08
CA LYS A 83 12.07 -13.74 -15.31
C LYS A 83 12.19 -13.51 -13.81
N GLU A 84 12.89 -12.45 -13.39
CA GLU A 84 13.05 -12.10 -11.97
C GLU A 84 11.72 -11.69 -11.33
N HIS A 85 10.87 -10.98 -12.09
CA HIS A 85 9.60 -10.48 -11.60
C HIS A 85 8.38 -11.37 -11.92
N ASP A 86 8.62 -12.53 -12.56
CA ASP A 86 7.60 -13.49 -12.98
C ASP A 86 6.52 -12.84 -13.86
N LEU A 87 6.98 -12.05 -14.84
CA LEU A 87 6.15 -11.32 -15.79
C LEU A 87 6.07 -12.09 -17.09
N THR A 88 4.86 -12.26 -17.60
CA THR A 88 4.63 -12.81 -18.94
C THR A 88 4.33 -11.69 -19.93
N SER A 89 4.91 -11.78 -21.12
CA SER A 89 4.49 -10.97 -22.27
C SER A 89 3.31 -11.65 -22.95
N ALA A 90 2.18 -10.95 -23.10
CA ALA A 90 1.07 -11.48 -23.90
C ALA A 90 1.49 -11.65 -25.38
N PRO A 91 0.97 -12.65 -26.13
CA PRO A 91 1.48 -13.02 -27.46
C PRO A 91 1.12 -12.05 -28.61
N ASP A 92 0.45 -10.93 -28.32
CA ASP A 92 -0.21 -10.11 -29.35
C ASP A 92 0.56 -8.82 -29.66
N ALA A 93 1.88 -8.90 -29.81
CA ALA A 93 2.64 -7.76 -30.32
C ALA A 93 3.87 -8.19 -31.12
N HIS A 94 3.78 -7.93 -32.41
CA HIS A 94 4.93 -7.72 -33.27
C HIS A 94 5.98 -6.82 -32.59
N ASP A 95 7.02 -7.43 -32.02
CA ASP A 95 8.38 -6.92 -31.72
C ASP A 95 8.60 -5.51 -31.12
N ALA A 96 7.56 -4.78 -30.69
CA ALA A 96 7.68 -3.39 -30.22
C ALA A 96 6.84 -3.05 -28.99
N LYS A 97 5.66 -3.66 -28.78
CA LYS A 97 4.73 -3.26 -27.71
C LYS A 97 4.42 -4.41 -26.75
N LEU A 98 5.13 -4.54 -25.64
CA LEU A 98 4.86 -5.65 -24.71
C LEU A 98 3.78 -5.25 -23.70
N GLN A 99 2.78 -6.12 -23.54
CA GLN A 99 1.84 -6.09 -22.42
C GLN A 99 2.38 -7.04 -21.34
N LEU A 100 2.72 -6.47 -20.19
CA LEU A 100 3.25 -7.23 -19.07
C LEU A 100 2.11 -7.63 -18.14
N VAL A 101 1.84 -8.93 -18.10
CA VAL A 101 0.81 -9.53 -17.24
C VAL A 101 1.51 -10.30 -16.14
N LYS A 102 1.09 -10.08 -14.89
CA LYS A 102 1.43 -10.95 -13.77
C LYS A 102 0.14 -11.58 -13.24
N GLY A 103 0.17 -12.89 -12.95
CA GLY A 103 -0.96 -13.59 -12.32
C GLY A 103 -1.34 -13.07 -10.92
N HIS A 104 -0.52 -12.18 -10.33
CA HIS A 104 -0.79 -11.44 -9.10
C HIS A 104 -0.33 -9.98 -9.30
N HIS A 105 -1.25 -9.04 -9.14
CA HIS A 105 -1.13 -7.56 -9.15
C HIS A 105 0.26 -6.98 -9.46
N LEU A 106 0.39 -6.31 -10.62
CA LEU A 106 1.61 -5.60 -10.99
C LEU A 106 1.83 -4.44 -10.00
N THR A 107 2.96 -4.40 -9.28
CA THR A 107 3.21 -3.30 -8.35
C THR A 107 3.82 -2.10 -9.09
N PRO A 108 3.46 -0.86 -8.72
CA PRO A 108 4.08 0.33 -9.29
C PRO A 108 5.59 0.36 -9.13
N GLY A 109 6.12 -0.26 -8.06
CA GLY A 109 7.55 -0.40 -7.85
C GLY A 109 8.25 -1.19 -8.96
N VAL A 110 7.65 -2.28 -9.47
CA VAL A 110 8.22 -3.05 -10.59
C VAL A 110 8.26 -2.20 -11.86
N VAL A 111 7.21 -1.40 -12.11
CA VAL A 111 7.16 -0.48 -13.25
C VAL A 111 8.25 0.60 -13.18
N GLU A 112 8.57 1.09 -11.98
CA GLU A 112 9.63 2.10 -11.79
C GLU A 112 11.01 1.51 -12.09
N HIS A 113 11.23 0.24 -11.77
CA HIS A 113 12.46 -0.47 -12.13
C HIS A 113 12.51 -0.78 -13.63
N LEU A 114 11.36 -1.05 -14.25
CA LEU A 114 11.25 -1.27 -15.70
C LEU A 114 11.64 -0.02 -16.51
N GLU A 115 11.23 1.18 -16.07
CA GLU A 115 11.62 2.46 -16.70
C GLU A 115 13.14 2.73 -16.61
N LYS A 116 13.84 2.09 -15.66
CA LYS A 116 15.30 2.20 -15.51
C LYS A 116 16.06 1.26 -16.45
N VAL A 117 15.39 0.31 -17.10
CA VAL A 117 16.01 -0.58 -18.08
C VAL A 117 16.35 0.22 -19.35
N PRO A 118 17.61 0.23 -19.82
CA PRO A 118 18.00 1.01 -20.99
C PRO A 118 17.18 0.62 -22.22
N GLY A 119 16.58 1.63 -22.87
CA GLY A 119 15.84 1.47 -24.12
C GLY A 119 14.38 1.06 -23.99
N VAL A 120 13.87 0.86 -22.77
CA VAL A 120 12.44 0.65 -22.51
C VAL A 120 11.73 2.00 -22.35
N LYS A 121 10.60 2.20 -23.04
CA LYS A 121 9.74 3.38 -22.83
C LYS A 121 8.33 2.96 -22.47
N LEU A 122 7.79 3.50 -21.38
CA LEU A 122 6.40 3.30 -21.00
C LEU A 122 5.46 4.06 -21.95
N ILE A 123 4.46 3.38 -22.50
CA ILE A 123 3.47 3.96 -23.42
C ILE A 123 2.18 4.26 -22.68
N ALA A 124 1.63 3.26 -21.99
CA ALA A 124 0.34 3.35 -21.31
C ALA A 124 0.28 2.44 -20.08
N PHE A 125 -0.57 2.83 -19.14
CA PHE A 125 -0.95 2.08 -17.96
C PHE A 125 -2.41 1.68 -18.09
N GLU A 126 -2.72 0.41 -17.83
CA GLU A 126 -4.10 -0.05 -17.68
C GLU A 126 -4.36 -0.28 -16.19
N VAL A 127 -5.25 0.54 -15.63
CA VAL A 127 -5.52 0.58 -14.20
C VAL A 127 -6.94 0.06 -13.99
N ALA A 128 -7.08 -1.01 -13.20
CA ALA A 128 -8.36 -1.39 -12.62
C ALA A 128 -8.77 -0.30 -11.62
N LEU A 129 -9.74 0.52 -12.02
CA LEU A 129 -10.08 1.74 -11.33
C LEU A 129 -10.72 1.44 -9.98
N ASP A 130 -10.44 2.29 -8.99
CA ASP A 130 -11.18 2.28 -7.74
C ASP A 130 -12.66 2.62 -7.98
N PRO A 131 -13.58 2.18 -7.10
CA PRO A 131 -15.02 2.46 -7.23
C PRO A 131 -15.36 3.94 -7.40
N VAL A 132 -14.50 4.80 -6.83
CA VAL A 132 -14.60 6.26 -6.85
C VAL A 132 -14.26 6.84 -8.24
N ASN A 133 -13.36 6.20 -9.00
CA ASN A 133 -12.96 6.57 -10.35
C ASN A 133 -13.72 5.78 -11.44
N ALA A 134 -14.18 4.58 -11.11
CA ALA A 134 -14.99 3.72 -11.98
C ALA A 134 -16.39 4.30 -12.21
N ASP A 135 -16.99 4.93 -11.20
CA ASP A 135 -18.23 5.69 -11.33
C ASP A 135 -18.11 7.04 -10.60
N PRO A 136 -17.50 8.03 -11.26
CA PRO A 136 -17.17 9.29 -10.62
C PRO A 136 -18.41 10.21 -10.46
N THR A 137 -19.54 9.86 -11.07
CA THR A 137 -20.82 10.55 -10.90
C THR A 137 -21.66 9.99 -9.74
N ASN A 138 -21.25 8.87 -9.14
CA ASN A 138 -22.01 8.25 -8.06
C ASN A 138 -22.01 9.12 -6.79
N PRO A 139 -23.18 9.57 -6.29
CA PRO A 139 -23.28 10.34 -5.05
C PRO A 139 -22.71 9.63 -3.81
N GLU A 140 -22.64 8.30 -3.80
CA GLU A 140 -22.04 7.53 -2.70
C GLU A 140 -20.51 7.61 -2.66
N SER A 141 -19.89 8.04 -3.74
CA SER A 141 -18.43 8.23 -3.85
C SER A 141 -17.98 9.64 -3.46
N ASP A 142 -18.94 10.54 -3.15
CA ASP A 142 -18.66 11.91 -2.72
C ASP A 142 -18.47 12.05 -1.21
N LYS A 143 -18.75 10.99 -0.44
CA LYS A 143 -18.66 10.96 1.03
C LYS A 143 -17.70 9.87 1.50
N PRO A 144 -17.01 10.07 2.65
CA PRO A 144 -16.22 9.02 3.26
C PRO A 144 -17.07 7.78 3.53
N HIS A 145 -16.53 6.61 3.21
CA HIS A 145 -17.21 5.33 3.39
C HIS A 145 -16.49 4.51 4.46
N PHE A 146 -17.24 4.11 5.47
CA PHE A 146 -16.74 3.28 6.56
C PHE A 146 -16.47 1.84 6.13
N TRP A 147 -17.35 1.31 5.26
CA TRP A 147 -17.22 -0.04 4.73
C TRP A 147 -16.34 -0.06 3.48
N TYR A 148 -15.55 -1.12 3.35
CA TYR A 148 -14.75 -1.37 2.16
C TYR A 148 -15.66 -1.47 0.92
N LYS A 149 -15.32 -0.70 -0.13
CA LYS A 149 -15.92 -0.86 -1.46
C LYS A 149 -15.04 -1.80 -2.27
N GLY A 150 -15.62 -2.89 -2.77
CA GLY A 150 -14.89 -3.89 -3.56
C GLY A 150 -14.29 -3.29 -4.83
N ALA A 151 -13.19 -3.91 -5.30
CA ALA A 151 -12.55 -3.52 -6.56
C ALA A 151 -13.55 -3.60 -7.72
N THR A 152 -13.53 -2.60 -8.59
CA THR A 152 -14.38 -2.53 -9.78
C THR A 152 -13.69 -3.17 -10.99
N GLU A 153 -14.45 -3.86 -11.84
CA GLU A 153 -13.93 -4.48 -13.07
C GLU A 153 -13.65 -3.46 -14.20
N LYS A 154 -13.89 -2.16 -13.95
CA LYS A 154 -13.66 -1.12 -14.96
C LYS A 154 -12.17 -0.81 -15.08
N ILE A 155 -11.62 -1.07 -16.26
CA ILE A 155 -10.23 -0.78 -16.59
C ILE A 155 -10.15 0.59 -17.29
N GLY A 156 -9.30 1.47 -16.78
CA GLY A 156 -8.99 2.77 -17.37
C GLY A 156 -7.59 2.75 -18.01
N LYS A 157 -7.51 3.18 -19.28
CA LYS A 157 -6.23 3.27 -19.99
C LYS A 157 -5.69 4.69 -19.93
N ILE A 158 -4.50 4.85 -19.36
CA ILE A 158 -3.85 6.14 -19.12
C ILE A 158 -2.55 6.19 -19.89
N GLN A 159 -2.36 7.20 -20.74
CA GLN A 159 -1.13 7.34 -21.50
C GLN A 159 -0.02 7.97 -20.66
N ARG A 160 1.19 7.41 -20.71
CA ARG A 160 2.36 7.87 -19.94
C ARG A 160 2.70 9.34 -20.17
N GLN A 161 2.46 9.86 -21.38
CA GLN A 161 2.71 11.25 -21.75
C GLN A 161 1.79 12.26 -21.06
N ASP A 162 0.59 11.82 -20.68
CA ASP A 162 -0.44 12.64 -20.04
C ASP A 162 -0.31 12.64 -18.50
N VAL A 163 0.54 11.77 -17.96
CA VAL A 163 0.82 11.64 -16.52
C VAL A 163 1.97 12.56 -16.13
N GLU A 164 1.75 13.41 -15.14
CA GLU A 164 2.76 14.28 -14.53
C GLU A 164 3.66 13.47 -13.60
N SER A 165 3.04 12.73 -12.68
CA SER A 165 3.71 11.82 -11.76
C SER A 165 2.81 10.64 -11.44
N TRP A 166 3.38 9.47 -11.28
CA TRP A 166 2.67 8.29 -10.79
C TRP A 166 3.48 7.69 -9.65
N SER A 167 2.80 7.15 -8.66
CA SER A 167 3.46 6.52 -7.52
C SER A 167 2.55 5.50 -6.87
N ALA A 168 3.18 4.51 -6.21
CA ALA A 168 2.47 3.76 -5.19
C ALA A 168 2.08 4.69 -4.03
N PHE A 169 1.14 4.27 -3.18
CA PHE A 169 0.87 4.93 -1.89
C PHE A 169 2.02 4.72 -0.91
N ALA A 170 3.18 5.22 -1.28
CA ALA A 170 4.41 5.22 -0.52
C ALA A 170 4.55 6.53 0.27
N PRO A 171 5.47 6.62 1.25
CA PRO A 171 5.72 7.85 1.99
C PRO A 171 6.03 9.07 1.11
N LYS A 172 6.57 8.85 -0.10
CA LYS A 172 6.87 9.91 -1.08
C LYS A 172 5.64 10.48 -1.78
N HIS A 173 4.51 9.80 -1.73
CA HIS A 173 3.30 10.17 -2.46
C HIS A 173 2.68 11.48 -1.94
N SER A 174 2.60 11.63 -0.62
CA SER A 174 2.01 12.81 0.02
C SER A 174 2.50 12.93 1.47
N PRO A 175 2.56 14.16 2.03
CA PRO A 175 2.79 14.38 3.45
C PRO A 175 1.86 13.54 4.35
N TYR A 176 0.62 13.29 3.92
CA TYR A 176 -0.31 12.41 4.63
C TYR A 176 0.25 11.00 4.79
N PHE A 177 0.66 10.36 3.69
CA PHE A 177 1.24 9.02 3.73
C PHE A 177 2.57 9.01 4.49
N ALA A 178 3.41 10.04 4.36
CA ALA A 178 4.66 10.14 5.12
C ALA A 178 4.42 10.09 6.64
N VAL A 179 3.47 10.88 7.14
CA VAL A 179 3.11 10.89 8.56
C VAL A 179 2.41 9.59 8.97
N TYR A 180 1.51 9.06 8.14
CA TYR A 180 0.84 7.79 8.37
C TYR A 180 1.83 6.63 8.57
N PHE A 181 2.79 6.45 7.64
CA PHE A 181 3.78 5.38 7.73
C PHE A 181 4.75 5.59 8.89
N THR A 182 5.11 6.84 9.20
CA THR A 182 6.02 7.14 10.32
C THR A 182 5.39 6.81 11.66
N ILE A 183 4.16 7.29 11.91
CA ILE A 183 3.46 7.08 13.19
C ILE A 183 3.05 5.60 13.33
N THR A 184 2.45 5.02 12.29
CA THR A 184 2.01 3.61 12.32
C THR A 184 3.18 2.66 12.40
N GLY A 185 4.28 2.94 11.68
CA GLY A 185 5.51 2.15 11.73
C GLY A 185 6.20 2.22 13.09
N LEU A 186 6.29 3.43 13.67
CA LEU A 186 6.83 3.60 15.03
C LEU A 186 5.98 2.84 16.05
N HIS A 187 4.66 2.91 15.96
CA HIS A 187 3.77 2.16 16.84
C HIS A 187 3.96 0.64 16.68
N GLY A 188 4.00 0.13 15.44
CA GLY A 188 4.27 -1.28 15.16
C GLY A 188 5.60 -1.77 15.76
N LEU A 189 6.65 -0.93 15.74
CA LEU A 189 7.93 -1.22 16.39
C LEU A 189 7.79 -1.33 17.91
N HIS A 190 6.98 -0.47 18.55
CA HIS A 190 6.70 -0.57 19.98
C HIS A 190 5.92 -1.83 20.34
N VAL A 191 4.93 -2.23 19.53
CA VAL A 191 4.20 -3.49 19.70
C VAL A 191 5.15 -4.68 19.57
N LEU A 192 6.02 -4.68 18.56
CA LEU A 192 7.04 -5.72 18.39
C LEU A 192 7.97 -5.82 19.60
N ALA A 193 8.49 -4.69 20.09
CA ALA A 193 9.32 -4.65 21.29
C ALA A 193 8.57 -5.19 22.52
N GLY A 194 7.30 -4.82 22.70
CA GLY A 194 6.44 -5.32 23.77
C GLY A 194 6.23 -6.83 23.70
N VAL A 195 5.95 -7.37 22.51
CA VAL A 195 5.76 -8.82 22.29
C VAL A 195 7.05 -9.57 22.59
N LEU A 196 8.20 -9.08 22.14
CA LEU A 196 9.51 -9.70 22.41
C LEU A 196 9.83 -9.73 23.91
N ILE A 197 9.58 -8.64 24.62
CA ILE A 197 9.80 -8.55 26.08
C ILE A 197 8.84 -9.49 26.83
N MET A 198 7.54 -9.51 26.47
CA MET A 198 6.58 -10.44 27.05
C MET A 198 6.94 -11.90 26.76
N LEU A 199 7.41 -12.21 25.54
CA LEU A 199 7.85 -13.55 25.16
C LEU A 199 9.09 -13.98 25.97
N TYR A 200 10.04 -13.07 26.20
CA TYR A 200 11.19 -13.32 27.06
C TYR A 200 10.76 -13.70 28.49
N PHE A 201 9.80 -12.98 29.08
CA PHE A 201 9.27 -13.32 30.41
C PHE A 201 8.37 -14.57 30.42
N TRP A 202 7.74 -14.93 29.30
CA TRP A 202 6.88 -16.12 29.18
C TRP A 202 7.68 -17.42 28.98
N LEU A 203 8.83 -17.38 28.31
CA LEU A 203 9.62 -18.57 28.00
C LEU A 203 10.41 -19.11 29.22
N PRO A 204 10.47 -20.45 29.40
CA PRO A 204 11.10 -21.09 30.56
C PRO A 204 12.63 -21.27 30.42
N ILE A 205 13.32 -20.32 29.77
CA ILE A 205 14.75 -20.40 29.49
C ILE A 205 15.52 -19.64 30.60
N GLU A 206 15.87 -18.37 30.38
CA GLU A 206 16.52 -17.48 31.37
C GLU A 206 15.55 -16.49 32.02
N GLY A 207 14.40 -16.26 31.37
CA GLY A 207 13.40 -15.27 31.74
C GLY A 207 12.47 -15.71 32.88
N GLY A 208 11.35 -16.34 32.55
CA GLY A 208 10.25 -16.57 33.50
C GLY A 208 10.55 -17.61 34.59
N ALA A 209 10.93 -18.83 34.20
CA ALA A 209 11.03 -19.94 35.15
C ALA A 209 12.27 -19.85 36.07
N ASN A 210 13.38 -19.31 35.57
CA ASN A 210 14.62 -19.15 36.35
C ASN A 210 14.61 -17.90 37.23
N MET A 211 14.00 -16.78 36.80
CA MET A 211 13.82 -15.61 37.69
C MET A 211 12.78 -15.86 38.77
N PHE A 212 11.68 -16.57 38.47
CA PHE A 212 10.68 -16.93 39.48
C PHE A 212 11.29 -17.75 40.63
N LYS A 213 12.20 -18.69 40.29
CA LYS A 213 12.91 -19.52 41.28
C LYS A 213 13.96 -18.75 42.08
N ARG A 214 14.56 -17.69 41.51
CA ARG A 214 15.61 -16.90 42.16
C ARG A 214 15.06 -15.78 43.03
N ASN A 215 14.12 -14.98 42.51
CA ASN A 215 13.53 -13.83 43.21
C ASN A 215 12.13 -13.52 42.64
N PRO A 216 11.05 -14.08 43.22
CA PRO A 216 9.69 -13.93 42.69
C PRO A 216 9.17 -12.48 42.72
N GLU A 217 9.56 -11.69 43.73
CA GLU A 217 9.17 -10.27 43.85
C GLU A 217 9.75 -9.40 42.73
N HIS A 218 11.00 -9.67 42.33
CA HIS A 218 11.65 -8.95 41.23
C HIS A 218 10.95 -9.22 39.90
N LEU A 219 10.53 -10.47 39.67
CA LEU A 219 9.75 -10.81 38.47
C LEU A 219 8.39 -10.10 38.47
N ALA A 220 7.69 -10.06 39.61
CA ALA A 220 6.41 -9.36 39.73
C ALA A 220 6.51 -7.88 39.35
N ASN A 221 7.50 -7.16 39.90
CA ASN A 221 7.75 -5.75 39.58
C ASN A 221 8.06 -5.55 38.08
N ARG A 222 8.91 -6.39 37.49
CA ARG A 222 9.23 -6.30 36.05
C ARG A 222 8.00 -6.55 35.17
N VAL A 223 7.16 -7.53 35.52
CA VAL A 223 5.93 -7.83 34.78
C VAL A 223 4.92 -6.70 34.88
N GLU A 224 4.81 -6.05 36.05
CA GLU A 224 3.95 -4.87 36.23
C GLU A 224 4.40 -3.70 35.34
N VAL A 225 5.70 -3.41 35.28
CA VAL A 225 6.26 -2.38 34.39
C VAL A 225 5.99 -2.71 32.92
N VAL A 226 6.13 -3.97 32.52
CA VAL A 226 5.81 -4.41 31.14
C VAL A 226 4.31 -4.30 30.86
N GLY A 227 3.46 -4.60 31.84
CA GLY A 227 2.02 -4.40 31.74
C GLY A 227 1.66 -2.92 31.52
N LEU A 228 2.28 -2.01 32.29
CA LEU A 228 2.12 -0.57 32.12
C LEU A 228 2.59 -0.09 30.73
N PHE A 229 3.72 -0.59 30.23
CA PHE A 229 4.18 -0.32 28.87
C PHE A 229 3.16 -0.80 27.82
N TRP A 230 2.62 -2.00 27.98
CA TRP A 230 1.62 -2.54 27.05
C TRP A 230 0.34 -1.71 27.01
N HIS A 231 -0.18 -1.31 28.17
CA HIS A 231 -1.35 -0.44 28.27
C HIS A 231 -1.10 0.95 27.67
N PHE A 232 0.10 1.50 27.82
CA PHE A 232 0.48 2.75 27.18
C PHE A 232 0.44 2.65 25.65
N VAL A 233 1.00 1.58 25.08
CA VAL A 233 0.99 1.34 23.63
C VAL A 233 -0.44 1.21 23.11
N ASP A 234 -1.31 0.48 23.82
CA ASP A 234 -2.72 0.32 23.48
C ASP A 234 -3.49 1.66 23.54
N LEU A 235 -3.25 2.46 24.57
CA LEU A 235 -3.85 3.79 24.72
C LEU A 235 -3.43 4.70 23.55
N VAL A 236 -2.16 4.70 23.14
CA VAL A 236 -1.72 5.49 21.97
C VAL A 236 -2.47 5.04 20.72
N TRP A 237 -2.66 3.74 20.52
CA TRP A 237 -3.38 3.21 19.35
C TRP A 237 -4.84 3.65 19.31
N ILE A 238 -5.51 3.75 20.47
CA ILE A 238 -6.90 4.20 20.56
C ILE A 238 -7.09 5.62 20.01
N PHE A 239 -6.04 6.45 20.02
CA PHE A 239 -6.05 7.81 19.44
C PHE A 239 -5.56 7.83 18.00
N VAL A 240 -4.51 7.08 17.69
CA VAL A 240 -3.93 7.02 16.33
C VAL A 240 -4.92 6.41 15.33
N PHE A 241 -5.68 5.38 15.74
CA PHE A 241 -6.63 4.71 14.86
C PHE A 241 -7.74 5.65 14.34
N PRO A 242 -8.51 6.38 15.19
CA PRO A 242 -9.52 7.32 14.70
C PRO A 242 -8.95 8.43 13.82
N ILE A 243 -7.76 8.95 14.15
CA ILE A 243 -7.15 10.06 13.40
C ILE A 243 -6.85 9.68 11.96
N PHE A 244 -6.39 8.45 11.69
CA PHE A 244 -6.03 8.02 10.34
C PHE A 244 -7.10 7.21 9.61
N TYR A 245 -7.98 6.53 10.34
CA TYR A 245 -8.96 5.63 9.75
C TYR A 245 -10.39 6.19 9.76
N LEU A 246 -10.70 7.21 10.58
CA LEU A 246 -12.06 7.78 10.69
C LEU A 246 -12.17 9.25 10.26
N LEU A 247 -11.10 10.03 10.41
CA LEU A 247 -11.06 11.46 10.08
C LEU A 247 -10.44 11.67 8.68
#